data_AF-A0A957WZA3-F1
#
_entry.id   AF-A0A957WZA3-F1
#
_cell.length_a   1.000
_cell.length_b   1.000
_cell.length_c   1.000
_cell.angle_alpha   90.00
_cell.angle_beta   90.00
_cell.angle_gamma   90.00
#
_symmetry.space_group_name_H-M   'P 1'
#
loop_
_entity.id
_entity.type
_entity.pdbx_description
1 polymer ?
#
loop_
_entity_poly.entity_id
_entity_poly.type
_entity_poly.pdbx_seq_one_letter_code
_entity_poly.pdbx_strand_id
1 'polypeptide(L)'
;IKLAPKLAPNYIAAGRVYYWLGDYETAEERFKKAIKLSPFDPVAYYHLGRTYYTEGDFISAIDALEQSVGVDPSYVSINPGGTSAWGYLGMTYYRRQNYEGAVEFLPKAIDLAENKFLDRLRGVEILTEVQTLTGPQYVPILRGRFTDLNQPNGTTISTQLQPVSYQSSFEETPALDEEPDLTTVDQPNPAEDIEPVDEQPACVDAILRSIQNQVIVPGLQNTELLTLTTSLSGTVGTATLDFSDNSMTLVLDNVPQPKTAPYEVKVNLWPDRTESVGYVQPDGNRKISTRVQFDEKLIAPIDYYYTLGLSYANMNMCNEARPWLLAALERDSSAYNPAWYGTRLCSIVDTPPTPLPTFTPAPE
;
A
#
# COMPACT_ATOMS: atom_id res chain seq x y z
N ILE A 1 -19.65 3.66 16.08
CA ILE A 1 -20.48 2.55 16.61
C ILE A 1 -21.90 3.00 16.94
N LYS A 2 -22.12 3.97 17.84
CA LYS A 2 -23.50 4.44 18.19
C LYS A 2 -24.34 4.85 16.97
N LEU A 3 -23.74 5.60 16.04
CA LEU A 3 -24.42 6.07 14.82
C LEU A 3 -24.58 5.01 13.73
N ALA A 4 -23.78 3.94 13.76
CA ALA A 4 -23.77 2.89 12.74
C ALA A 4 -23.30 1.55 13.36
N PRO A 5 -24.19 0.86 14.12
CA PRO A 5 -23.82 -0.31 14.92
C PRO A 5 -23.67 -1.61 14.14
N LYS A 6 -24.03 -1.63 12.85
CA LYS A 6 -23.89 -2.80 11.95
C LYS A 6 -22.70 -2.71 11.01
N LEU A 7 -21.90 -1.63 11.08
CA LEU A 7 -20.74 -1.44 10.21
C LEU A 7 -19.51 -2.12 10.83
N ALA A 8 -19.11 -3.29 10.28
CA ALA A 8 -17.96 -4.06 10.76
C ALA A 8 -16.65 -3.26 10.87
N PRO A 9 -16.28 -2.38 9.91
CA PRO A 9 -15.10 -1.52 10.02
C PRO A 9 -15.00 -0.70 11.31
N ASN A 10 -16.13 -0.26 11.89
CA ASN A 10 -16.12 0.50 13.14
C ASN A 10 -15.62 -0.34 14.32
N TYR A 11 -15.99 -1.63 14.35
CA TYR A 11 -15.55 -2.56 15.40
C TYR A 11 -14.11 -2.99 15.18
N ILE A 12 -13.67 -3.17 13.93
CA ILE A 12 -12.26 -3.40 13.61
C ILE A 12 -11.40 -2.23 14.09
N ALA A 13 -11.80 -1.00 13.78
CA ALA A 13 -11.08 0.19 14.22
C ALA A 13 -11.03 0.29 15.75
N ALA A 14 -12.15 0.07 16.45
CA ALA A 14 -12.18 0.05 17.91
C ALA A 14 -11.28 -1.06 18.49
N GLY A 15 -11.35 -2.28 17.95
CA GLY A 15 -10.52 -3.40 18.40
C GLY A 15 -9.02 -3.10 18.25
N ARG A 16 -8.62 -2.47 17.14
CA ARG A 16 -7.22 -2.02 16.95
C ARG A 16 -6.79 -1.02 18.01
N VAL A 17 -7.65 -0.07 18.38
CA VAL A 17 -7.35 0.90 19.44
C VAL A 17 -7.15 0.20 20.78
N TYR A 18 -8.06 -0.69 21.18
CA TYR A 18 -7.92 -1.43 22.44
C TYR A 18 -6.68 -2.35 22.44
N TYR A 19 -6.38 -3.00 21.32
CA TYR A 19 -5.14 -3.77 21.15
C TYR A 19 -3.89 -2.91 21.41
N TRP A 20 -3.83 -1.70 20.86
CA TRP A 20 -2.71 -0.78 21.08
C TRP A 20 -2.62 -0.25 22.51
N LEU A 21 -3.76 -0.17 23.21
CA LEU A 21 -3.82 0.17 24.63
C LEU A 21 -3.44 -1.01 25.55
N GLY A 22 -3.23 -2.21 24.99
CA GLY A 22 -2.96 -3.43 25.76
C GLY A 22 -4.20 -4.08 26.38
N ASP A 23 -5.41 -3.57 26.08
CA ASP A 23 -6.68 -4.15 26.49
C ASP A 23 -7.11 -5.21 25.47
N TYR A 24 -6.46 -6.37 25.55
CA TYR A 24 -6.63 -7.45 24.58
C TYR A 24 -7.99 -8.12 24.68
N GLU A 25 -8.57 -8.24 25.89
CA GLU A 25 -9.91 -8.79 26.10
C GLU A 25 -10.97 -7.94 25.37
N THR A 26 -10.92 -6.61 25.52
CA THR A 26 -11.85 -5.74 24.80
C THR A 26 -11.56 -5.76 23.29
N ALA A 27 -10.29 -5.82 22.88
CA ALA A 27 -9.93 -5.93 21.48
C ALA A 27 -10.54 -7.19 20.84
N GLU A 28 -10.41 -8.34 21.50
CA GLU A 28 -10.99 -9.62 21.12
C GLU A 28 -12.52 -9.50 20.93
N GLU A 29 -13.22 -8.92 21.92
CA GLU A 29 -14.67 -8.71 21.84
C GLU A 29 -15.05 -7.91 20.58
N ARG A 30 -14.31 -6.84 20.29
CA ARG A 30 -14.56 -5.99 19.10
C ARG A 30 -14.29 -6.74 17.81
N PHE A 31 -13.19 -7.49 17.71
CA PHE A 31 -12.89 -8.26 16.50
C PHE A 31 -13.91 -9.39 16.27
N LYS A 32 -14.31 -10.13 17.32
CA LYS A 32 -15.39 -11.14 17.22
C LYS A 32 -16.71 -10.51 16.78
N LYS A 33 -17.03 -9.30 17.24
CA LYS A 33 -18.22 -8.57 16.78
C LYS A 33 -18.10 -8.17 15.30
N ALA A 34 -16.93 -7.74 14.84
CA ALA A 34 -16.69 -7.45 13.43
C ALA A 34 -16.86 -8.70 12.55
N ILE A 35 -16.30 -9.84 12.96
CA ILE A 35 -16.43 -11.13 12.26
C ILE A 35 -17.91 -11.54 12.13
N LYS A 36 -18.71 -11.39 13.19
CA LYS A 36 -20.16 -11.67 13.14
C LYS A 36 -20.92 -10.79 12.16
N LEU A 37 -20.45 -9.56 11.93
CA LEU A 37 -21.08 -8.60 11.01
C LEU A 37 -20.58 -8.77 9.57
N SER A 38 -19.33 -9.18 9.38
CA SER A 38 -18.70 -9.40 8.08
C SER A 38 -17.79 -10.63 8.14
N PRO A 39 -18.33 -11.85 7.95
CA PRO A 39 -17.58 -13.10 8.11
C PRO A 39 -16.60 -13.37 6.95
N PHE A 40 -16.63 -12.57 5.88
CA PHE A 40 -15.72 -12.66 4.74
C PHE A 40 -14.72 -11.48 4.69
N ASP A 41 -14.53 -10.78 5.81
CA ASP A 41 -13.49 -9.76 5.93
C ASP A 41 -12.24 -10.36 6.61
N PRO A 42 -11.11 -10.49 5.89
CA PRO A 42 -9.89 -11.08 6.44
C PRO A 42 -9.28 -10.22 7.56
N VAL A 43 -9.55 -8.91 7.58
CA VAL A 43 -8.93 -7.94 8.49
C VAL A 43 -9.26 -8.28 9.95
N ALA A 44 -10.52 -8.63 10.24
CA ALA A 44 -10.96 -8.91 11.60
C ALA A 44 -10.36 -10.22 12.12
N TYR A 45 -10.25 -11.25 11.29
CA TYR A 45 -9.58 -12.51 11.63
C TYR A 45 -8.08 -12.33 11.86
N TYR A 46 -7.40 -11.59 10.98
CA TYR A 46 -5.98 -11.26 11.14
C TYR A 46 -5.71 -10.56 12.48
N HIS A 47 -6.51 -9.54 12.81
CA HIS A 47 -6.31 -8.81 14.06
C HIS A 47 -6.68 -9.62 15.29
N LEU A 48 -7.70 -10.48 15.21
CA LEU A 48 -8.01 -11.44 16.27
C LEU A 48 -6.84 -12.40 16.51
N GLY A 49 -6.31 -13.00 15.44
CA GLY A 49 -5.16 -13.90 15.52
C GLY A 49 -3.90 -13.24 16.07
N ARG A 50 -3.64 -11.98 15.67
CA ARG A 50 -2.56 -11.17 16.25
C ARG A 50 -2.78 -10.87 17.74
N THR A 51 -4.02 -10.67 18.16
CA THR A 51 -4.37 -10.45 19.57
C THR A 51 -4.01 -11.70 20.38
N TYR A 52 -4.51 -12.87 19.97
CA TYR A 52 -4.17 -14.13 20.60
C TYR A 52 -2.67 -14.45 20.60
N TYR A 53 -1.96 -14.16 19.51
CA TYR A 53 -0.50 -14.31 19.47
C TYR A 53 0.19 -13.48 20.54
N THR A 54 -0.29 -12.24 20.75
CA THR A 54 0.29 -11.30 21.73
C THR A 54 0.02 -11.76 23.16
N GLU A 55 -1.16 -12.33 23.41
CA GLU A 55 -1.54 -12.93 24.70
C GLU A 55 -0.88 -14.29 24.97
N GLY A 56 -0.26 -14.90 23.95
CA GLY A 56 0.37 -16.22 24.04
C GLY A 56 -0.59 -17.39 23.86
N ASP A 57 -1.86 -17.13 23.53
CA ASP A 57 -2.81 -18.17 23.10
C ASP A 57 -2.54 -18.57 21.65
N PHE A 58 -1.48 -19.36 21.46
CA PHE A 58 -1.02 -19.74 20.14
C PHE A 58 -1.97 -20.69 19.40
N ILE A 59 -2.88 -21.37 20.11
CA ILE A 59 -3.87 -22.26 19.47
C ILE A 59 -4.94 -21.40 18.81
N SER A 60 -5.56 -20.50 19.58
CA SER A 60 -6.57 -19.58 19.04
C SER A 60 -5.97 -18.63 17.99
N ALA A 61 -4.69 -18.26 18.13
CA ALA A 61 -3.98 -17.49 17.12
C ALA A 61 -3.90 -18.23 15.78
N ILE A 62 -3.50 -19.51 15.76
CA ILE A 62 -3.44 -20.31 14.53
C ILE A 62 -4.82 -20.37 13.88
N ASP A 63 -5.85 -20.73 14.63
CA ASP A 63 -7.22 -20.86 14.11
C ASP A 63 -7.68 -19.55 13.44
N ALA A 64 -7.55 -18.41 14.12
CA ALA A 64 -7.97 -17.11 13.59
C ALA A 64 -7.13 -16.68 12.38
N LEU A 65 -5.82 -16.92 12.38
CA LEU A 65 -4.97 -16.56 11.26
C LEU A 65 -5.20 -17.48 10.04
N GLU A 66 -5.49 -18.76 10.24
CA GLU A 66 -5.89 -19.69 9.19
C GLU A 66 -7.21 -19.26 8.54
N GLN A 67 -8.19 -18.80 9.34
CA GLN A 67 -9.40 -18.18 8.79
C GLN A 67 -9.08 -16.93 7.96
N SER A 68 -8.16 -16.07 8.42
CA SER A 68 -7.76 -14.88 7.68
C SER A 68 -7.17 -15.21 6.31
N VAL A 69 -6.22 -16.16 6.23
CA VAL A 69 -5.61 -16.56 4.95
C VAL A 69 -6.57 -17.36 4.08
N GLY A 70 -7.53 -18.06 4.68
CA GLY A 70 -8.59 -18.77 3.96
C GLY A 70 -9.59 -17.82 3.28
N VAL A 71 -9.84 -16.65 3.89
CA VAL A 71 -10.69 -15.60 3.29
C VAL A 71 -9.93 -14.82 2.22
N ASP A 72 -8.72 -14.33 2.54
CA ASP A 72 -7.87 -13.63 1.59
C ASP A 72 -6.39 -13.92 1.88
N PRO A 73 -5.73 -14.78 1.10
CA PRO A 73 -4.32 -15.12 1.29
C PRO A 73 -3.37 -13.98 0.93
N SER A 74 -3.85 -12.93 0.24
CA SER A 74 -3.06 -11.75 -0.16
C SER A 74 -3.17 -10.58 0.83
N TYR A 75 -3.94 -10.75 1.90
CA TYR A 75 -4.13 -9.71 2.90
C TYR A 75 -2.82 -9.41 3.65
N VAL A 76 -2.41 -8.14 3.62
CA VAL A 76 -1.27 -7.62 4.38
C VAL A 76 -1.67 -6.30 5.03
N SER A 77 -1.51 -6.22 6.34
CA SER A 77 -1.61 -4.99 7.10
C SER A 77 -0.41 -4.08 6.81
N ILE A 78 -0.71 -2.89 6.30
CA ILE A 78 0.31 -1.89 5.93
C ILE A 78 0.91 -1.24 7.18
N ASN A 79 0.20 -1.21 8.31
CA ASN A 79 0.64 -0.61 9.56
C ASN A 79 0.66 -1.67 10.68
N PRO A 80 1.83 -2.07 11.23
CA PRO A 80 3.17 -1.45 11.09
C PRO A 80 4.12 -2.20 10.12
N GLY A 81 4.01 -1.97 8.80
CA GLY A 81 5.05 -2.38 7.84
C GLY A 81 4.97 -3.82 7.32
N GLY A 82 3.97 -4.13 6.49
CA GLY A 82 3.98 -5.39 5.70
C GLY A 82 3.67 -6.67 6.48
N THR A 83 3.01 -6.55 7.64
CA THR A 83 2.61 -7.72 8.44
C THR A 83 1.40 -8.42 7.83
N SER A 84 1.47 -9.74 7.66
CA SER A 84 0.40 -10.56 7.08
C SER A 84 -0.02 -11.68 8.03
N ALA A 85 -1.16 -12.32 7.76
CA ALA A 85 -1.58 -13.49 8.53
C ALA A 85 -0.58 -14.65 8.39
N TRP A 86 0.05 -14.81 7.21
CA TRP A 86 1.16 -15.76 7.01
C TRP A 86 2.33 -15.51 7.96
N GLY A 87 2.70 -14.25 8.17
CA GLY A 87 3.81 -13.88 9.04
C GLY A 87 3.53 -14.25 10.49
N TYR A 88 2.34 -13.89 10.99
CA TYR A 88 1.93 -14.29 12.33
C TYR A 88 1.74 -15.80 12.46
N LEU A 89 1.28 -16.53 11.43
CA LEU A 89 1.23 -18.00 11.46
C LEU A 89 2.64 -18.56 11.68
N GLY A 90 3.59 -18.16 10.82
CA GLY A 90 4.96 -18.59 10.91
C GLY A 90 5.61 -18.28 12.27
N MET A 91 5.40 -17.06 12.79
CA MET A 91 5.84 -16.68 14.14
C MET A 91 5.14 -17.50 15.23
N THR A 92 3.86 -17.80 15.09
CA THR A 92 3.09 -18.59 16.07
C THR A 92 3.62 -20.02 16.13
N TYR A 93 3.85 -20.66 14.97
CA TYR A 93 4.47 -21.98 14.88
C TYR A 93 5.87 -21.99 15.49
N TYR A 94 6.69 -20.97 15.20
CA TYR A 94 8.01 -20.83 15.83
C TYR A 94 7.94 -20.74 17.36
N ARG A 95 7.02 -19.91 17.90
CA ARG A 95 6.83 -19.76 19.36
C ARG A 95 6.37 -21.06 20.03
N ARG A 96 5.69 -21.92 19.28
CA ARG A 96 5.34 -23.29 19.69
C ARG A 96 6.45 -24.32 19.47
N GLN A 97 7.65 -23.90 19.03
CA GLN A 97 8.78 -24.77 18.66
C GLN A 97 8.47 -25.75 17.51
N ASN A 98 7.43 -25.48 16.73
CA ASN A 98 7.15 -26.20 15.50
C ASN A 98 7.85 -25.44 14.35
N TYR A 99 9.11 -25.80 14.13
CA TYR A 99 9.97 -25.11 13.17
C TYR A 99 9.57 -25.45 11.72
N GLU A 100 9.04 -26.64 11.48
CA GLU A 100 8.52 -27.08 10.19
C GLU A 100 7.37 -26.19 9.73
N GLY A 101 6.40 -25.91 10.61
CA GLY A 101 5.32 -24.96 10.33
C GLY A 101 5.83 -23.53 10.13
N ALA A 102 6.84 -23.12 10.90
CA ALA A 102 7.43 -21.79 10.75
C ALA A 102 8.07 -21.59 9.37
N VAL A 103 8.84 -22.58 8.88
CA VAL A 103 9.46 -22.52 7.55
C VAL A 103 8.46 -22.72 6.41
N GLU A 104 7.25 -23.22 6.68
CA GLU A 104 6.18 -23.26 5.69
C GLU A 104 5.57 -21.87 5.45
N PHE A 105 5.33 -21.11 6.52
CA PHE A 105 4.52 -19.89 6.44
C PHE A 105 5.33 -18.59 6.39
N LEU A 106 6.51 -18.52 7.03
CA LEU A 106 7.34 -17.30 6.97
C LEU A 106 7.81 -16.94 5.56
N PRO A 107 8.21 -17.89 4.68
CA PRO A 107 8.54 -17.55 3.30
C PRO A 107 7.36 -16.95 2.54
N LYS A 108 6.14 -17.46 2.74
CA LYS A 108 4.91 -16.89 2.15
C LYS A 108 4.70 -15.44 2.60
N ALA A 109 5.00 -15.13 3.86
CA ALA A 109 4.88 -13.78 4.39
C ALA A 109 5.92 -12.81 3.82
N ILE A 110 7.17 -13.26 3.68
CA ILE A 110 8.27 -12.48 3.11
C ILE A 110 7.99 -12.22 1.63
N ASP A 111 7.67 -13.27 0.87
CA ASP A 111 7.31 -13.18 -0.54
C ASP A 111 6.13 -12.24 -0.76
N LEU A 112 5.06 -12.40 0.04
CA LEU A 112 3.88 -11.53 -0.06
C LEU A 112 4.21 -10.06 0.28
N ALA A 113 5.08 -9.78 1.24
CA ALA A 113 5.47 -8.40 1.57
C ALA A 113 6.34 -7.79 0.46
N GLU A 114 7.35 -8.53 -0.01
CA GLU A 114 8.30 -8.08 -1.03
C GLU A 114 7.63 -7.93 -2.40
N ASN A 115 6.66 -8.79 -2.73
CA ASN A 115 5.92 -8.74 -4.00
C ASN A 115 4.71 -7.80 -3.98
N LYS A 116 4.16 -7.41 -2.82
CA LYS A 116 2.95 -6.54 -2.78
C LYS A 116 3.12 -5.22 -3.51
N PHE A 117 4.33 -4.65 -3.50
CA PHE A 117 4.60 -3.43 -4.26
C PHE A 117 4.41 -3.68 -5.75
N LEU A 118 5.02 -4.75 -6.27
CA LEU A 118 4.88 -5.19 -7.65
C LEU A 118 3.43 -5.52 -7.97
N ASP A 119 2.75 -6.32 -7.14
CA ASP A 119 1.36 -6.74 -7.34
C ASP A 119 0.35 -5.59 -7.32
N ARG A 120 0.68 -4.49 -6.64
CA ARG A 120 -0.17 -3.29 -6.59
C ARG A 120 0.13 -2.33 -7.71
N LEU A 121 1.29 -2.43 -8.34
CA LEU A 121 1.64 -1.56 -9.43
C LEU A 121 0.65 -1.76 -10.59
N ARG A 122 -0.04 -0.69 -10.96
CA ARG A 122 -1.05 -0.69 -12.03
C ARG A 122 -0.55 0.09 -13.23
N GLY A 123 0.21 1.14 -13.01
CA GLY A 123 0.64 1.99 -14.10
C GLY A 123 1.63 3.04 -13.68
N VAL A 124 1.94 3.87 -14.65
CA VAL A 124 2.82 5.02 -14.52
C VAL A 124 2.16 6.19 -15.23
N GLU A 125 2.29 7.37 -14.65
CA GLU A 125 1.83 8.63 -15.19
C GLU A 125 2.99 9.59 -15.28
N ILE A 126 3.11 10.23 -16.44
CA ILE A 126 4.02 11.35 -16.64
C ILE A 126 3.15 12.59 -16.57
N LEU A 127 3.42 13.42 -15.56
CA LEU A 127 2.74 14.68 -15.35
C LEU A 127 3.65 15.83 -15.78
N THR A 128 3.03 16.85 -16.36
CA THR A 128 3.70 18.12 -16.62
C THR A 128 3.07 19.21 -15.77
N GLU A 129 3.89 20.17 -15.36
CA GLU A 129 3.41 21.35 -14.66
C GLU A 129 2.80 22.33 -15.66
N VAL A 130 1.53 22.69 -15.42
CA VAL A 130 0.83 23.72 -16.17
C VAL A 130 0.51 24.86 -15.21
N GLN A 131 0.82 26.08 -15.63
CA GLN A 131 0.46 27.27 -14.85
C GLN A 131 -1.03 27.54 -15.00
N THR A 132 -1.77 27.54 -13.89
CA THR A 132 -3.19 27.88 -13.85
C THR A 132 -3.42 29.19 -13.10
N LEU A 133 -4.64 29.73 -13.18
CA LEU A 133 -5.08 30.88 -12.37
C LEU A 133 -4.92 30.66 -10.86
N THR A 134 -4.94 29.39 -10.42
CA THR A 134 -4.83 29.00 -9.00
C THR A 134 -3.41 28.59 -8.59
N GLY A 135 -2.43 28.74 -9.49
CA GLY A 135 -1.06 28.28 -9.31
C GLY A 135 -0.69 27.09 -10.21
N PRO A 136 0.53 26.55 -10.10
CA PRO A 136 0.96 25.40 -10.87
C PRO A 136 0.13 24.17 -10.52
N GLN A 137 -0.34 23.46 -11.54
CA GLN A 137 -1.02 22.17 -11.40
C GLN A 137 -0.31 21.12 -12.24
N TYR A 138 -0.17 19.92 -11.69
CA TYR A 138 0.38 18.77 -12.39
C TYR A 138 -0.73 18.00 -13.09
N VAL A 139 -0.65 17.87 -14.41
CA VAL A 139 -1.63 17.18 -15.24
C VAL A 139 -0.99 16.00 -15.96
N PRO A 140 -1.59 14.79 -15.94
CA PRO A 140 -1.02 13.62 -16.60
C PRO A 140 -1.12 13.77 -18.13
N ILE A 141 0.00 13.61 -18.84
CA ILE A 141 0.07 13.77 -20.30
C ILE A 141 0.34 12.44 -21.01
N LEU A 142 0.96 11.49 -20.32
CA LEU A 142 1.17 10.12 -20.76
C LEU A 142 0.82 9.18 -19.62
N ARG A 143 0.20 8.04 -19.93
CA ARG A 143 -0.07 6.97 -18.98
C ARG A 143 0.28 5.63 -19.60
N GLY A 144 0.84 4.73 -18.80
CA GLY A 144 1.04 3.32 -19.15
C GLY A 144 0.42 2.42 -18.09
N ARG A 145 0.01 1.21 -18.49
CA ARG A 145 -0.53 0.18 -17.57
C ARG A 145 0.37 -1.05 -17.59
N PHE A 146 0.80 -1.51 -16.42
CA PHE A 146 1.52 -2.77 -16.31
C PHE A 146 0.52 -3.93 -16.35
N THR A 147 0.78 -4.91 -17.22
CA THR A 147 -0.10 -6.07 -17.44
C THR A 147 0.49 -7.38 -16.91
N ASP A 148 1.81 -7.53 -16.90
CA ASP A 148 2.52 -8.75 -16.50
C ASP A 148 3.52 -8.46 -15.36
N LEU A 149 3.03 -8.53 -14.13
CA LEU A 149 3.82 -8.29 -12.91
C LEU A 149 4.48 -9.57 -12.37
N ASN A 150 3.94 -10.73 -12.74
CA ASN A 150 4.48 -12.05 -12.38
C ASN A 150 5.64 -12.42 -13.32
N GLN A 151 6.84 -11.90 -13.06
CA GLN A 151 8.05 -12.36 -13.73
C GLN A 151 8.90 -13.22 -12.79
N PRO A 152 8.79 -14.56 -12.84
CA PRO A 152 9.48 -15.44 -11.90
C PRO A 152 11.01 -15.33 -11.91
N ASN A 153 11.61 -14.70 -12.93
CA ASN A 153 13.05 -14.46 -13.05
C ASN A 153 13.41 -13.04 -13.56
N GLY A 154 12.44 -12.13 -13.64
CA GLY A 154 12.64 -10.81 -14.26
C GLY A 154 12.75 -9.71 -13.22
N THR A 155 13.87 -8.99 -13.19
CA THR A 155 13.99 -7.76 -12.39
C THR A 155 13.35 -6.57 -13.08
N THR A 156 12.80 -6.72 -14.29
CA THR A 156 12.30 -5.60 -15.10
C THR A 156 10.86 -5.81 -15.53
N ILE A 157 10.03 -4.77 -15.43
CA ILE A 157 8.69 -4.72 -16.02
C ILE A 157 8.59 -3.49 -16.91
N SER A 158 7.89 -3.62 -18.03
CA SER A 158 7.74 -2.52 -18.99
C SER A 158 6.28 -2.31 -19.36
N THR A 159 5.93 -1.08 -19.70
CA THR A 159 4.64 -0.74 -20.29
C THR A 159 4.81 0.29 -21.41
N GLN A 160 3.86 0.27 -22.34
CA GLN A 160 3.74 1.30 -23.37
C GLN A 160 3.00 2.51 -22.78
N LEU A 161 3.55 3.69 -23.03
CA LEU A 161 2.98 4.97 -22.66
C LEU A 161 2.09 5.46 -23.81
N GLN A 162 0.88 5.88 -23.46
CA GLN A 162 -0.09 6.45 -24.39
C GLN A 162 -0.47 7.87 -23.95
N PRO A 163 -0.72 8.79 -24.90
CA PRO A 163 -1.26 10.12 -24.60
C PRO A 163 -2.56 10.03 -23.82
N VAL A 164 -2.68 10.82 -22.77
CA VAL A 164 -3.95 10.98 -22.04
C VAL A 164 -4.87 11.86 -22.88
N SER A 165 -6.02 11.31 -23.29
CA SER A 165 -7.07 12.10 -23.94
C SER A 165 -7.88 12.85 -22.90
N TYR A 166 -7.88 14.17 -22.98
CA TYR A 166 -8.80 15.01 -22.25
C TYR A 166 -9.97 15.35 -23.15
N GLN A 167 -11.11 14.69 -22.96
CA GLN A 167 -12.34 15.17 -23.56
C GLN A 167 -12.74 16.45 -22.81
N SER A 168 -12.82 17.57 -23.52
CA SER A 168 -13.38 18.81 -23.00
C SER A 168 -14.89 18.60 -22.79
N SER A 169 -15.29 18.10 -21.63
CA SER A 169 -16.69 18.09 -21.23
C SER A 169 -17.09 19.51 -20.79
N PHE A 170 -17.26 20.40 -21.76
CA PHE A 170 -18.21 21.51 -21.68
C PHE A 170 -19.30 21.21 -22.70
N GLU A 171 -20.02 20.10 -22.51
CA GLU A 171 -21.38 20.06 -23.01
C GLU A 171 -22.22 20.79 -21.99
N GLU A 172 -22.77 21.95 -22.40
CA GLU A 172 -23.86 22.60 -21.69
C GLU A 172 -24.89 21.53 -21.34
N THR A 173 -25.17 21.36 -20.06
CA THR A 173 -26.31 20.58 -19.60
C THR A 173 -27.54 21.00 -20.42
N PRO A 174 -28.19 20.11 -21.17
CA PRO A 174 -29.51 20.39 -21.68
C PRO A 174 -30.39 20.66 -20.47
N ALA A 175 -31.25 21.68 -20.57
CA ALA A 175 -32.25 21.96 -19.56
C ALA A 175 -32.97 20.67 -19.15
N LEU A 176 -33.14 20.47 -17.84
CA LEU A 176 -33.97 19.41 -17.29
C LEU A 176 -35.43 19.66 -17.73
N ASP A 177 -35.80 19.10 -18.88
CA ASP A 177 -37.19 18.92 -19.27
C ASP A 177 -37.74 17.68 -18.54
N GLU A 178 -38.71 17.96 -17.68
CA GLU A 178 -39.84 17.13 -17.21
C GLU A 178 -39.54 15.73 -16.63
N GLU A 179 -39.78 15.59 -15.33
CA GLU A 179 -39.88 14.31 -14.62
C GLU A 179 -40.93 13.38 -15.25
N PRO A 180 -40.65 12.08 -15.43
CA PRO A 180 -41.69 11.10 -15.65
C PRO A 180 -42.27 10.64 -14.31
N ASP A 181 -43.57 10.88 -14.18
CA ASP A 181 -44.48 10.37 -13.15
C ASP A 181 -44.37 8.84 -12.98
N LEU A 182 -43.94 8.40 -11.80
CA LEU A 182 -43.93 7.01 -11.37
C LEU A 182 -44.88 6.82 -10.19
N THR A 183 -46.18 6.88 -10.47
CA THR A 183 -47.18 6.23 -9.61
C THR A 183 -47.05 4.71 -9.64
N THR A 184 -47.17 4.12 -8.45
CA THR A 184 -47.42 2.70 -8.11
C THR A 184 -46.20 1.75 -8.10
N VAL A 185 -45.79 1.26 -6.92
CA VAL A 185 -46.24 -0.02 -6.31
C VAL A 185 -45.85 -0.06 -4.81
N ASP A 186 -46.82 -0.50 -4.01
CA ASP A 186 -46.90 -0.84 -2.58
C ASP A 186 -45.61 -1.06 -1.73
N GLN A 187 -45.57 -0.36 -0.59
CA GLN A 187 -44.98 -0.86 0.66
C GLN A 187 -46.08 -0.98 1.73
N PRO A 188 -46.02 -1.97 2.64
CA PRO A 188 -46.52 -1.80 3.99
C PRO A 188 -45.39 -1.33 4.91
N ASN A 189 -45.55 -0.13 5.43
CA ASN A 189 -44.81 0.41 6.58
C ASN A 189 -45.26 -0.32 7.87
N PRO A 190 -44.44 -0.33 8.93
CA PRO A 190 -44.89 0.47 10.05
C PRO A 190 -43.82 1.41 10.60
N ALA A 191 -44.29 2.64 10.77
CA ALA A 191 -43.70 3.81 11.37
C ALA A 191 -42.87 3.55 12.64
N GLU A 192 -41.67 4.15 12.67
CA GLU A 192 -41.14 4.82 13.85
C GLU A 192 -40.62 6.20 13.43
N ASP A 193 -40.92 7.20 14.24
CA ASP A 193 -40.75 8.62 14.00
C ASP A 193 -39.31 9.01 13.61
N ILE A 194 -39.15 9.49 12.37
CA ILE A 194 -37.96 10.24 11.95
C ILE A 194 -38.40 11.69 11.79
N GLU A 195 -37.98 12.55 12.72
CA GLU A 195 -38.10 14.00 12.53
C GLU A 195 -37.32 14.44 11.28
N PRO A 196 -37.84 15.38 10.47
CA PRO A 196 -37.14 15.86 9.30
C PRO A 196 -35.90 16.65 9.75
N VAL A 197 -34.72 16.17 9.37
CA VAL A 197 -33.48 16.95 9.45
C VAL A 197 -33.53 17.97 8.32
N ASP A 198 -34.20 19.08 8.59
CA ASP A 198 -34.16 20.28 7.78
C ASP A 198 -32.87 21.03 8.13
N GLU A 199 -31.94 21.07 7.17
CA GLU A 199 -30.84 22.02 6.97
C GLU A 199 -29.69 21.32 6.23
N GLN A 200 -29.64 21.51 4.90
CA GLN A 200 -28.38 21.32 4.18
C GLN A 200 -27.35 22.27 4.81
N PRO A 201 -26.18 21.78 5.28
CA PRO A 201 -25.21 22.64 5.94
C PRO A 201 -24.78 23.74 4.97
N ALA A 202 -24.70 24.99 5.45
CA ALA A 202 -24.23 26.17 4.69
C ALA A 202 -22.87 25.96 3.98
N CYS A 203 -22.12 24.93 4.37
CA CYS A 203 -20.92 24.44 3.69
C CYS A 203 -21.19 23.98 2.25
N VAL A 204 -22.30 23.27 1.99
CA VAL A 204 -22.64 22.74 0.66
C VAL A 204 -22.95 23.88 -0.31
N ASP A 205 -23.72 24.88 0.13
CA ASP A 205 -24.03 26.07 -0.65
C ASP A 205 -22.80 26.94 -0.95
N ALA A 206 -21.87 27.05 0.01
CA ALA A 206 -20.62 27.77 -0.19
C ALA A 206 -19.72 27.07 -1.23
N ILE A 207 -19.67 25.73 -1.22
CA ILE A 207 -18.94 24.92 -2.20
C ILE A 207 -19.59 25.07 -3.59
N LEU A 208 -20.92 25.01 -3.70
CA LEU A 208 -21.63 25.15 -4.98
C LEU A 208 -21.47 26.56 -5.59
N ARG A 209 -21.50 27.62 -4.78
CA ARG A 209 -21.25 29.00 -5.25
C ARG A 209 -19.79 29.22 -5.67
N SER A 210 -18.84 28.55 -5.02
CA SER A 210 -17.43 28.54 -5.42
C SER A 210 -17.21 27.86 -6.77
N ILE A 211 -17.98 26.81 -7.08
CA ILE A 211 -17.90 26.08 -8.35
C ILE A 211 -18.52 26.91 -9.49
N GLN A 212 -19.63 27.60 -9.23
CA GLN A 212 -20.34 28.39 -10.24
C GLN A 212 -19.64 29.71 -10.62
N ASN A 213 -18.77 30.25 -9.77
CA ASN A 213 -18.06 31.52 -10.01
C ASN A 213 -16.67 31.36 -10.67
N GLN A 214 -16.41 30.27 -11.40
CA GLN A 214 -15.18 30.19 -12.20
C GLN A 214 -15.21 31.25 -13.32
N VAL A 215 -14.52 32.36 -13.07
CA VAL A 215 -14.27 33.44 -14.01
C VAL A 215 -13.48 32.88 -15.20
N ILE A 216 -14.07 32.85 -16.39
CA ILE A 216 -13.36 32.59 -17.63
C ILE A 216 -12.45 33.79 -17.90
N VAL A 217 -11.15 33.66 -17.65
CA VAL A 217 -10.14 34.67 -18.00
C VAL A 217 -9.69 34.43 -19.45
N PRO A 218 -9.92 35.36 -20.39
CA PRO A 218 -9.46 35.22 -21.77
C PRO A 218 -7.91 35.17 -21.81
N GLY A 219 -7.35 34.09 -22.36
CA GLY A 219 -5.90 33.89 -22.51
C GLY A 219 -5.28 32.82 -21.61
N LEU A 220 -5.98 32.38 -20.56
CA LEU A 220 -5.64 31.21 -19.75
C LEU A 220 -6.61 30.08 -20.08
N GLN A 221 -6.61 29.66 -21.35
CA GLN A 221 -7.37 28.49 -21.77
C GLN A 221 -6.49 27.25 -21.70
N ASN A 222 -7.11 26.06 -21.55
CA ASN A 222 -6.48 24.75 -21.74
C ASN A 222 -5.83 24.57 -23.12
N THR A 223 -5.79 25.61 -23.97
CA THR A 223 -5.11 25.64 -25.26
C THR A 223 -3.67 25.17 -25.15
N GLU A 224 -2.93 25.52 -24.09
CA GLU A 224 -1.55 25.01 -23.91
C GLU A 224 -1.52 23.49 -23.71
N LEU A 225 -2.37 22.95 -22.82
CA LEU A 225 -2.51 21.51 -22.58
C LEU A 225 -3.02 20.78 -23.83
N LEU A 226 -3.95 21.37 -24.57
CA LEU A 226 -4.47 20.85 -25.84
C LEU A 226 -3.39 20.86 -26.93
N THR A 227 -2.57 21.91 -27.03
CA THR A 227 -1.42 21.93 -27.95
C THR A 227 -0.36 20.91 -27.56
N LEU A 228 -0.14 20.71 -26.25
CA LEU A 228 0.81 19.72 -25.77
C LEU A 228 0.31 18.31 -26.08
N THR A 229 -0.94 17.98 -25.73
CA THR A 229 -1.55 16.67 -26.00
C THR A 229 -1.65 16.37 -27.51
N THR A 230 -1.99 17.35 -28.34
CA THR A 230 -1.96 17.18 -29.81
C THR A 230 -0.54 16.98 -30.34
N SER A 231 0.47 17.66 -29.78
CA SER A 231 1.88 17.41 -30.14
C SER A 231 2.39 16.03 -29.71
N LEU A 232 1.78 15.46 -28.66
CA LEU A 232 2.07 14.12 -28.16
C LEU A 232 1.27 13.04 -28.91
N SER A 233 0.31 13.41 -29.77
CA SER A 233 -0.52 12.48 -30.53
C SER A 233 0.35 11.51 -31.35
N GLY A 234 0.22 10.21 -31.08
CA GLY A 234 1.01 9.16 -31.73
C GLY A 234 2.37 8.87 -31.10
N THR A 235 2.74 9.58 -30.03
CA THR A 235 3.89 9.21 -29.20
C THR A 235 3.64 7.86 -28.54
N VAL A 236 4.52 6.90 -28.82
CA VAL A 236 4.59 5.63 -28.09
C VAL A 236 5.95 5.63 -27.40
N GLY A 237 5.93 5.96 -26.11
CA GLY A 237 7.10 5.82 -25.25
C GLY A 237 7.06 4.49 -24.51
N THR A 238 8.18 4.05 -23.96
CA THR A 238 8.19 2.93 -23.02
C THR A 238 8.60 3.42 -21.65
N ALA A 239 7.94 2.88 -20.62
CA ALA A 239 8.38 3.01 -19.25
C ALA A 239 8.82 1.62 -18.79
N THR A 240 10.11 1.47 -18.48
CA THR A 240 10.67 0.27 -17.87
C THR A 240 11.02 0.57 -16.44
N LEU A 241 10.53 -0.26 -15.52
CA LEU A 241 10.94 -0.26 -14.12
C LEU A 241 11.87 -1.45 -13.91
N ASP A 242 13.08 -1.18 -13.46
CA ASP A 242 14.05 -2.18 -13.04
C ASP A 242 14.17 -2.20 -11.51
N PHE A 243 13.95 -3.35 -10.89
CA PHE A 243 14.02 -3.64 -9.46
C PHE A 243 15.37 -4.20 -9.02
N SER A 244 16.39 -4.14 -9.89
CA SER A 244 17.75 -4.53 -9.57
C SER A 244 18.37 -3.67 -8.45
N ASP A 245 19.32 -4.25 -7.73
CA ASP A 245 20.20 -3.54 -6.78
C ASP A 245 19.45 -2.70 -5.73
N ASN A 246 18.34 -3.23 -5.19
CA ASN A 246 17.52 -2.57 -4.17
C ASN A 246 16.97 -1.18 -4.54
N SER A 247 16.88 -0.85 -5.82
CA SER A 247 16.32 0.41 -6.30
C SER A 247 15.35 0.19 -7.45
N MET A 248 14.44 1.14 -7.66
CA MET A 248 13.61 1.14 -8.85
C MET A 248 14.14 2.17 -9.84
N THR A 249 14.68 1.72 -10.96
CA THR A 249 15.08 2.64 -12.03
C THR A 249 13.97 2.74 -13.06
N LEU A 250 13.42 3.94 -13.22
CA LEU A 250 12.51 4.24 -14.31
C LEU A 250 13.33 4.69 -15.52
N VAL A 251 13.15 3.96 -16.62
CA VAL A 251 13.69 4.33 -17.93
C VAL A 251 12.51 4.70 -18.82
N LEU A 252 12.51 5.96 -19.27
CA LEU A 252 11.61 6.48 -20.27
C LEU A 252 12.32 6.48 -21.62
N ASP A 253 11.75 5.78 -22.60
CA ASP A 253 12.24 5.79 -23.97
C ASP A 253 11.20 6.44 -24.89
N ASN A 254 11.65 7.22 -25.87
CA ASN A 254 10.84 7.86 -26.89
C ASN A 254 9.70 8.75 -26.34
N VAL A 255 9.91 9.37 -25.17
CA VAL A 255 9.01 10.36 -24.57
C VAL A 255 9.41 11.78 -25.03
N PRO A 256 8.50 12.58 -25.59
CA PRO A 256 8.77 13.94 -26.04
C PRO A 256 9.19 14.85 -24.90
N GLN A 257 10.14 15.74 -25.17
CA GLN A 257 10.76 16.59 -24.16
C GLN A 257 9.86 17.81 -23.86
N PRO A 258 9.70 18.19 -22.58
CA PRO A 258 9.00 19.41 -22.22
C PRO A 258 9.92 20.61 -22.50
N LYS A 259 9.35 21.73 -22.96
CA LYS A 259 10.15 22.91 -23.32
C LYS A 259 10.63 23.73 -22.12
N THR A 260 9.93 23.67 -20.98
CA THR A 260 10.09 24.67 -19.91
C THR A 260 10.08 24.11 -18.49
N ALA A 261 9.36 23.01 -18.22
CA ALA A 261 9.22 22.44 -16.87
C ALA A 261 9.59 20.95 -16.85
N PRO A 262 10.18 20.42 -15.77
CA PRO A 262 10.47 19.00 -15.65
C PRO A 262 9.18 18.18 -15.61
N TYR A 263 9.27 16.90 -15.99
CA TYR A 263 8.17 15.98 -15.75
C TYR A 263 8.22 15.48 -14.31
N GLU A 264 7.09 15.53 -13.62
CA GLU A 264 6.88 14.71 -12.43
C GLU A 264 6.40 13.34 -12.89
N VAL A 265 7.05 12.27 -12.46
CA VAL A 265 6.59 10.92 -12.76
C VAL A 265 5.96 10.32 -11.52
N LYS A 266 4.78 9.73 -11.68
CA LYS A 266 4.06 9.01 -10.62
C LYS A 266 3.81 7.57 -11.01
N VAL A 267 3.87 6.67 -10.03
CA VAL A 267 3.38 5.29 -10.20
C VAL A 267 2.02 5.16 -9.53
N ASN A 268 1.13 4.44 -10.21
CA ASN A 268 -0.22 4.15 -9.74
C ASN A 268 -0.23 2.79 -9.05
N LEU A 269 -0.66 2.76 -7.80
CA LEU A 269 -0.74 1.60 -6.95
C LEU A 269 -2.22 1.34 -6.57
N TRP A 270 -2.69 0.11 -6.74
CA TRP A 270 -4.01 -0.30 -6.27
C TRP A 270 -4.09 -0.36 -4.72
N PRO A 271 -5.23 0.00 -4.07
CA PRO A 271 -6.51 0.39 -4.67
C PRO A 271 -6.51 1.79 -5.28
N ASP A 272 -6.03 2.83 -4.59
CA ASP A 272 -6.08 4.22 -5.09
C ASP A 272 -4.93 5.07 -4.54
N ARG A 273 -3.71 4.53 -4.57
CA ARG A 273 -2.51 5.23 -4.12
C ARG A 273 -1.67 5.66 -5.33
N THR A 274 -1.14 6.88 -5.31
CA THR A 274 -0.13 7.32 -6.28
C THR A 274 1.12 7.74 -5.52
N GLU A 275 2.29 7.34 -6.02
CA GLU A 275 3.57 7.67 -5.40
C GLU A 275 4.44 8.42 -6.38
N SER A 276 5.06 9.52 -5.91
CA SER A 276 5.98 10.30 -6.72
C SER A 276 7.28 9.53 -6.88
N VAL A 277 7.62 9.26 -8.14
CA VAL A 277 8.88 8.66 -8.56
C VAL A 277 9.96 9.76 -8.60
N GLY A 278 9.56 11.03 -8.60
CA GLY A 278 10.45 12.18 -8.64
C GLY A 278 10.40 12.90 -9.99
N TYR A 279 11.37 13.79 -10.18
CA TYR A 279 11.39 14.72 -11.30
C TYR A 279 12.45 14.33 -12.31
N VAL A 280 12.07 14.39 -13.59
CA VAL A 280 12.94 14.07 -14.71
C VAL A 280 13.35 15.36 -15.40
N GLN A 281 14.66 15.63 -15.39
CA GLN A 281 15.28 16.80 -16.00
C GLN A 281 15.63 16.53 -17.48
N PRO A 282 15.62 17.56 -18.34
CA PRO A 282 15.96 17.41 -19.75
C PRO A 282 17.47 17.15 -19.91
N ASP A 283 17.85 16.05 -20.56
CA ASP A 283 19.26 15.72 -20.85
C ASP A 283 19.60 15.76 -22.35
N GLY A 284 18.66 16.20 -23.20
CA GLY A 284 18.85 16.27 -24.65
C GLY A 284 18.80 14.92 -25.38
N ASN A 285 18.76 13.79 -24.66
CA ASN A 285 18.62 12.46 -25.25
C ASN A 285 17.15 12.03 -25.34
N ARG A 286 16.84 11.10 -26.25
CA ARG A 286 15.49 10.49 -26.38
C ARG A 286 15.22 9.38 -25.35
N LYS A 287 16.24 9.03 -24.56
CA LYS A 287 16.18 8.06 -23.49
C LYS A 287 16.55 8.77 -22.21
N ILE A 288 15.63 8.78 -21.25
CA ILE A 288 15.83 9.41 -19.96
C ILE A 288 15.73 8.33 -18.89
N SER A 289 16.73 8.21 -18.03
CA SER A 289 16.71 7.28 -16.92
C SER A 289 16.79 8.05 -15.61
N THR A 290 15.85 7.79 -14.71
CA THR A 290 15.91 8.27 -13.34
C THR A 290 15.93 7.07 -12.39
N ARG A 291 16.89 7.07 -11.46
CA ARG A 291 16.96 6.07 -10.39
C ARG A 291 16.16 6.61 -9.23
N VAL A 292 15.19 5.82 -8.78
CA VAL A 292 14.27 6.23 -7.74
C VAL A 292 14.34 5.23 -6.62
N GLN A 293 14.69 5.78 -5.47
CA GLN A 293 14.66 5.06 -4.23
C GLN A 293 13.28 5.31 -3.63
N PHE A 294 12.41 4.30 -3.67
CA PHE A 294 11.19 4.35 -2.88
C PHE A 294 11.61 4.08 -1.44
N ASP A 295 11.29 5.02 -0.55
CA ASP A 295 11.49 4.83 0.89
C ASP A 295 10.60 3.68 1.45
N GLU A 296 9.66 3.16 0.64
CA GLU A 296 8.74 2.09 1.02
C GLU A 296 8.81 0.89 0.06
N LYS A 297 9.94 0.17 -0.01
CA LYS A 297 9.78 -1.29 -0.11
C LYS A 297 8.94 -1.68 1.09
N LEU A 298 7.82 -2.39 0.90
CA LEU A 298 7.16 -3.09 2.00
C LEU A 298 8.13 -4.22 2.41
N ILE A 299 9.21 -3.87 3.10
CA ILE A 299 10.16 -4.84 3.61
C ILE A 299 9.39 -5.60 4.68
N ALA A 300 9.38 -6.93 4.56
CA ALA A 300 8.82 -7.75 5.62
C ALA A 300 9.46 -7.35 6.97
N PRO A 301 8.71 -7.41 8.07
CA PRO A 301 9.29 -7.21 9.39
C PRO A 301 10.56 -8.03 9.54
N ILE A 302 11.62 -7.41 10.07
CA ILE A 302 12.92 -8.07 10.27
C ILE A 302 12.78 -9.38 11.05
N ASP A 303 11.79 -9.41 11.95
CA ASP A 303 11.37 -10.57 12.72
C ASP A 303 11.11 -11.81 11.87
N TYR A 304 10.57 -11.66 10.67
CA TYR A 304 10.29 -12.79 9.80
C TYR A 304 11.59 -13.43 9.28
N TYR A 305 12.58 -12.62 8.92
CA TYR A 305 13.87 -13.11 8.41
C TYR A 305 14.65 -13.85 9.48
N TYR A 306 14.86 -13.24 10.66
CA TYR A 306 15.63 -13.93 11.70
C TYR A 306 14.86 -15.13 12.27
N THR A 307 13.52 -15.07 12.35
CA THR A 307 12.72 -16.21 12.82
C THR A 307 12.80 -17.37 11.84
N LEU A 308 12.76 -17.09 10.53
CA LEU A 308 12.91 -18.11 9.49
C LEU A 308 14.31 -18.74 9.52
N GLY A 309 15.34 -17.90 9.61
CA GLY A 309 16.73 -18.35 9.75
C GLY A 309 16.95 -19.20 11.01
N LEU A 310 16.39 -18.77 12.15
CA LEU A 310 16.43 -19.53 13.39
C LEU A 310 15.65 -20.85 13.29
N SER A 311 14.52 -20.87 12.59
CA SER A 311 13.74 -22.11 12.39
C SER A 311 14.56 -23.15 11.63
N TYR A 312 15.18 -22.78 10.52
CA TYR A 312 16.11 -23.66 9.80
C TYR A 312 17.30 -24.10 10.66
N ALA A 313 17.91 -23.18 11.41
CA ALA A 313 19.05 -23.50 12.27
C ALA A 313 18.68 -24.52 13.36
N ASN A 314 17.50 -24.40 13.98
CA ASN A 314 17.01 -25.35 14.98
C ASN A 314 16.68 -26.73 14.39
N MET A 315 16.43 -26.81 13.08
CA MET A 315 16.31 -28.08 12.35
C MET A 315 17.65 -28.62 11.83
N ASN A 316 18.78 -28.02 12.20
CA ASN A 316 20.13 -28.31 11.68
C ASN A 316 20.29 -28.10 10.15
N MET A 317 19.44 -27.27 9.55
CA MET A 317 19.45 -26.93 8.12
C MET A 317 20.25 -25.64 7.89
N CYS A 318 21.55 -25.68 8.17
CA CYS A 318 22.37 -24.48 8.21
C CYS A 318 22.66 -23.83 6.86
N ASN A 319 22.56 -24.59 5.76
CA ASN A 319 22.70 -24.03 4.41
C ASN A 319 21.50 -23.15 4.06
N GLU A 320 20.31 -23.57 4.46
CA GLU A 320 19.04 -22.89 4.30
C GLU A 320 18.90 -21.73 5.29
N ALA A 321 19.40 -21.88 6.52
CA ALA A 321 19.36 -20.84 7.55
C ALA A 321 20.20 -19.60 7.18
N ARG A 322 21.40 -19.83 6.63
CA ARG A 322 22.42 -18.80 6.38
C ARG A 322 21.90 -17.56 5.63
N PRO A 323 21.26 -17.67 4.44
CA PRO A 323 20.81 -16.49 3.70
C PRO A 323 19.84 -15.63 4.51
N TRP A 324 18.92 -16.24 5.26
CA TRP A 324 17.92 -15.52 6.06
C TRP A 324 18.53 -14.81 7.28
N LEU A 325 19.46 -15.48 7.97
CA LEU A 325 20.17 -14.89 9.11
C LEU A 325 21.03 -13.70 8.67
N LEU A 326 21.76 -13.82 7.56
CA LEU A 326 22.57 -12.73 7.03
C LEU A 326 21.70 -11.58 6.50
N ALA A 327 20.59 -11.88 5.83
CA ALA A 327 19.63 -10.87 5.39
C ALA A 327 19.02 -10.06 6.56
N ALA A 328 18.78 -10.71 7.70
CA ALA A 328 18.36 -10.01 8.92
C ALA A 328 19.47 -9.10 9.47
N LEU A 329 20.72 -9.58 9.52
CA LEU A 329 21.86 -8.81 10.04
C LEU A 329 22.28 -7.64 9.14
N GLU A 330 22.07 -7.75 7.83
CA GLU A 330 22.26 -6.66 6.89
C GLU A 330 21.29 -5.50 7.15
N ARG A 331 20.06 -5.82 7.58
CA ARG A 331 19.01 -4.85 7.91
C ARG A 331 19.19 -4.23 9.29
N ASP A 332 19.52 -5.06 10.28
CA ASP A 332 19.86 -4.61 11.63
C ASP A 332 21.07 -5.38 12.15
N SER A 333 22.22 -4.71 12.19
CA SER A 333 23.46 -5.28 12.70
C SER A 333 23.63 -5.15 14.22
N SER A 334 22.61 -4.64 14.92
CA SER A 334 22.61 -4.51 16.38
C SER A 334 23.02 -5.81 17.07
N ALA A 335 23.77 -5.69 18.16
CA ALA A 335 24.16 -6.82 19.00
C ALA A 335 22.95 -7.56 19.60
N TYR A 336 21.78 -6.92 19.63
CA TYR A 336 20.53 -7.49 20.13
C TYR A 336 19.74 -8.29 19.06
N ASN A 337 20.16 -8.26 17.79
CA ASN A 337 19.47 -9.00 16.73
C ASN A 337 19.58 -10.52 16.99
N PRO A 338 18.45 -11.25 17.13
CA PRO A 338 18.46 -12.70 17.37
C PRO A 338 19.15 -13.53 16.28
N ALA A 339 19.33 -12.99 15.07
CA ALA A 339 20.05 -13.66 13.99
C ALA A 339 21.49 -14.04 14.38
N TRP A 340 22.14 -13.28 15.27
CA TRP A 340 23.46 -13.63 15.81
C TRP A 340 23.49 -14.96 16.57
N TYR A 341 22.37 -15.37 17.16
CA TYR A 341 22.27 -16.68 17.78
C TYR A 341 22.25 -17.78 16.71
N GLY A 342 21.46 -17.61 15.66
CA GLY A 342 21.41 -18.56 14.53
C GLY A 342 22.75 -18.69 13.81
N THR A 343 23.50 -17.59 13.63
CA THR A 343 24.82 -17.66 12.98
C THR A 343 25.82 -18.45 13.81
N ARG A 344 25.74 -18.39 15.14
CA ARG A 344 26.57 -19.20 16.04
C ARG A 344 26.16 -20.68 16.04
N LEU A 345 24.85 -20.96 16.05
CA LEU A 345 24.35 -22.35 15.92
C LEU A 345 24.87 -23.02 14.65
N CYS A 346 25.01 -22.24 13.57
CA CYS A 346 25.47 -22.73 12.28
C CYS A 346 26.95 -22.44 11.97
N SER A 347 27.73 -21.97 12.95
CA SER A 347 29.15 -21.62 12.79
C SER A 347 29.46 -20.73 11.57
N ILE A 348 28.58 -19.76 11.30
CA ILE A 348 28.64 -18.86 10.14
C ILE A 348 29.52 -17.63 10.43
N VAL A 349 29.46 -17.10 11.66
CA VAL A 349 30.20 -15.89 12.08
C VAL A 349 30.61 -16.03 13.55
N ASP A 350 31.85 -15.66 13.88
CA ASP A 350 32.45 -15.97 15.18
C ASP A 350 32.09 -15.01 16.32
N THR A 351 31.68 -13.75 16.07
CA THR A 351 31.25 -12.81 17.13
C THR A 351 30.27 -11.73 16.63
N PRO A 352 29.26 -11.33 17.44
CA PRO A 352 28.46 -10.13 17.16
C PRO A 352 29.30 -8.85 17.33
N PRO A 353 28.96 -7.73 16.66
CA PRO A 353 29.66 -6.47 16.83
C PRO A 353 29.55 -5.98 18.27
N THR A 354 30.62 -5.39 18.79
CA THR A 354 30.66 -4.79 20.12
C THR A 354 29.58 -3.69 20.20
N PRO A 355 28.66 -3.72 21.18
CA PRO A 355 27.68 -2.66 21.32
C PRO A 355 28.37 -1.30 21.53
N LEU A 356 27.82 -0.25 20.93
CA LEU A 356 28.31 1.12 21.14
C LEU A 356 28.35 1.42 22.65
N PRO A 357 29.38 2.11 23.15
CA PRO A 357 29.49 2.44 24.58
C PRO A 357 28.24 3.22 25.00
N THR A 358 27.57 2.75 26.05
CA THR A 358 26.46 3.45 26.66
C THR A 358 26.97 4.78 27.21
N PHE A 359 26.43 5.89 26.69
CA PHE A 359 26.63 7.19 27.34
C PHE A 359 25.99 7.11 28.72
N THR A 360 26.82 6.98 29.74
CA THR A 360 26.41 7.23 31.11
C THR A 360 26.11 8.73 31.22
N PRO A 361 24.90 9.15 31.61
CA PRO A 361 24.67 10.55 31.93
C PRO A 361 25.62 10.92 33.07
N ALA A 362 26.28 12.08 32.93
CA ALA A 362 27.19 12.58 33.96
C ALA A 362 26.44 12.65 35.30
N PRO A 363 27.07 12.23 36.42
CA PRO A 363 26.46 12.36 37.73
C PRO A 363 26.18 13.84 38.03
N GLU A 364 24.98 14.11 38.55
CA GLU A 364 24.47 15.46 38.92
C GLU A 364 25.39 16.24 39.86
#